data_AF-A0A1Z7ZYV5-F1
#
_entry.id   AF-A0A1Z7ZYV5-F1
#
_cell.length_a   1.000
_cell.length_b   1.000
_cell.length_c   1.000
_cell.angle_alpha   90.00
_cell.angle_beta   90.00
_cell.angle_gamma   90.00
#
_symmetry.space_group_name_H-M   'P 1'
#
loop_
_entity.id
_entity.type
_entity.pdbx_description
1 polymer ?
#
loop_
_entity_poly.entity_id
_entity_poly.type
_entity_poly.pdbx_seq_one_letter_code
_entity_poly.pdbx_strand_id
1 'polypeptide(L)'
;MDSIVEMNSRILSNPESRHVSIYICLSLFVIFFQNPSVFASESNGWKVDWTIETIVQYRYFTNTNDSNSAKNGASIENQIFIDQQYSGQQQFPILNQRLGFSTSDTSGDQIVTGDFFFHYDHYDENNRYVDIRELDWLYSFDDYQVRAGVGQVSWGVNEIFRTVDTINQIDTQAWPSRTKLGQPLISVAGYLKDDLLEAYILLDHRKRRYSGINGRLRYPILIDEDPIYERGATGKVDFALRWQFSLWSADVALSHFYGVSRDPYFTFNFDFDHPRLVPVYQKINQSSIELTRDFDGWLTKLEAKYEIGGLQHYFSYAGGVEVSFPEVMGSDIDTTVIFEAIYDSRDEANNNIFNRDVALAFRLQFNDSYESSLLVAGVQDYEYSERLLLVHWRSNPGQHWRFDAIINIFHSSENALDRTAFDNAWDDAFSNISSGNIPLPISLVNNIYASISEVTLSRRDFENLVTFVNSLQQPGGYKDSYADTVPGVLFELMRITDGSQKVNLIDEEDYFAISVSYLF
;
A
#
# COMPACT_ATOMS: atom_id res chain seq x y z
N MET A 1 35.85 31.81 -3.77
CA MET A 1 35.12 30.96 -4.72
C MET A 1 36.05 29.87 -5.25
N ASP A 2 37.24 30.22 -5.74
CA ASP A 2 38.19 29.22 -6.26
C ASP A 2 38.89 28.34 -5.19
N SER A 3 39.05 28.83 -3.95
CA SER A 3 39.60 28.02 -2.84
C SER A 3 38.63 26.99 -2.24
N ILE A 4 37.32 27.10 -2.53
CA ILE A 4 36.28 26.16 -2.10
C ILE A 4 36.09 25.05 -3.15
N VAL A 5 36.36 25.35 -4.42
CA VAL A 5 36.30 24.38 -5.52
C VAL A 5 37.49 23.41 -5.48
N GLU A 6 38.67 23.88 -5.06
CA GLU A 6 39.87 23.01 -4.94
C GLU A 6 39.84 22.06 -3.74
N MET A 7 39.09 22.39 -2.68
CA MET A 7 38.93 21.52 -1.51
C MET A 7 37.91 20.40 -1.75
N ASN A 8 36.94 20.62 -2.64
CA ASN A 8 35.94 19.61 -3.04
C ASN A 8 36.49 18.54 -3.99
N SER A 9 37.50 18.84 -4.80
CA SER A 9 38.04 17.88 -5.76
C SER A 9 38.93 16.79 -5.13
N ARG A 10 39.50 17.05 -3.94
CA ARG A 10 40.34 16.08 -3.21
C ARG A 10 39.58 15.16 -2.24
N ILE A 11 38.32 15.48 -1.91
CA ILE A 11 37.52 14.68 -0.96
C ILE A 11 36.69 13.60 -1.68
N LEU A 12 36.47 13.73 -2.99
CA LEU A 12 35.65 12.83 -3.81
C LEU A 12 36.32 11.50 -4.23
N SER A 13 37.57 11.25 -3.83
CA SER A 13 38.31 10.03 -4.19
C SER A 13 38.29 8.92 -3.14
N ASN A 14 37.61 9.11 -1.99
CA ASN A 14 37.58 8.12 -0.92
C ASN A 14 36.13 7.75 -0.53
N PRO A 15 35.68 6.48 -0.68
CA PRO A 15 34.29 6.09 -0.46
C PRO A 15 33.78 6.31 0.97
N GLU A 16 34.64 6.29 2.00
CA GLU A 16 34.24 6.57 3.38
C GLU A 16 33.88 8.05 3.64
N SER A 17 34.30 9.00 2.79
CA SER A 17 33.99 10.43 2.95
C SER A 17 32.62 10.83 2.39
N ARG A 18 32.01 9.97 1.55
CA ARG A 18 30.69 10.22 0.94
C ARG A 18 29.58 10.21 1.98
N HIS A 19 29.68 9.35 3.00
CA HIS A 19 28.69 9.31 4.07
C HIS A 19 28.67 10.62 4.87
N VAL A 20 29.82 11.19 5.22
CA VAL A 20 29.91 12.42 6.04
C VAL A 20 29.51 13.69 5.27
N SER A 21 29.84 13.79 3.98
CA SER A 21 29.44 14.94 3.14
C SER A 21 27.93 15.02 2.89
N ILE A 22 27.24 13.87 2.84
CA ILE A 22 25.78 13.82 2.66
C ILE A 22 25.05 14.28 3.93
N TYR A 23 25.53 13.91 5.13
CA TYR A 23 24.96 14.44 6.38
C TYR A 23 25.05 15.96 6.44
N ILE A 24 26.15 16.56 5.98
CA ILE A 24 26.33 18.02 5.99
C ILE A 24 25.45 18.71 4.94
N CYS A 25 25.28 18.14 3.75
CA CYS A 25 24.38 18.68 2.73
C CYS A 25 22.89 18.53 3.09
N LEU A 26 22.47 17.41 3.69
CA LEU A 26 21.10 17.23 4.20
C LEU A 26 20.82 18.21 5.35
N SER A 27 21.79 18.38 6.26
CA SER A 27 21.69 19.35 7.36
C SER A 27 21.58 20.80 6.84
N LEU A 28 22.35 21.16 5.80
CA LEU A 28 22.29 22.49 5.19
C LEU A 28 21.01 22.73 4.39
N PHE A 29 20.43 21.69 3.77
CA PHE A 29 19.14 21.79 3.07
C PHE A 29 17.97 21.93 4.05
N VAL A 30 18.03 21.23 5.18
CA VAL A 30 17.10 21.34 6.30
C VAL A 30 17.15 22.74 6.93
N ILE A 31 18.32 23.38 7.03
CA ILE A 31 18.47 24.73 7.62
C ILE A 31 17.92 25.86 6.71
N PHE A 32 17.90 25.69 5.38
CA PHE A 32 17.48 26.77 4.46
C PHE A 32 15.95 27.03 4.43
N PHE A 33 15.13 26.08 4.88
CA PHE A 33 13.66 26.22 4.96
C PHE A 33 13.12 26.52 6.38
N GLN A 34 14.01 26.68 7.37
CA GLN A 34 13.64 26.82 8.79
C GLN A 34 13.44 28.27 9.28
N ASN A 35 13.22 29.23 8.37
CA ASN A 35 12.83 30.60 8.76
C ASN A 35 11.33 30.85 8.48
N PRO A 36 10.43 30.61 9.46
CA PRO A 36 8.99 30.87 9.30
C PRO A 36 8.65 32.36 9.10
N SER A 37 9.58 33.26 9.43
CA SER A 37 9.49 34.70 9.20
C SER A 37 9.40 35.08 7.71
N VAL A 38 9.67 34.16 6.79
CA VAL A 38 9.50 34.38 5.34
C VAL A 38 8.07 34.05 4.86
N PHE A 39 7.31 33.23 5.60
CA PHE A 39 6.00 32.70 5.16
C PHE A 39 4.80 33.25 5.93
N ALA A 40 5.01 33.81 7.12
CA ALA A 40 3.99 34.55 7.85
C ALA A 40 3.72 35.90 7.16
N SER A 41 2.73 35.93 6.28
CA SER A 41 2.24 37.15 5.62
C SER A 41 0.79 37.40 6.04
N GLU A 42 0.57 38.41 6.89
CA GLU A 42 -0.76 39.01 7.06
C GLU A 42 -1.05 39.89 5.84
N SER A 43 -1.72 39.33 4.82
CA SER A 43 -2.28 40.15 3.73
C SER A 43 -3.76 40.40 4.04
N ASN A 44 -4.16 41.66 4.12
CA ASN A 44 -5.52 42.18 4.35
C ASN A 44 -6.63 41.11 4.52
N GLY A 45 -6.82 40.62 5.74
CA GLY A 45 -8.00 39.83 6.15
C GLY A 45 -7.85 38.31 6.15
N TRP A 46 -6.70 37.76 5.79
CA TRP A 46 -6.43 36.30 5.81
C TRP A 46 -5.26 35.98 6.74
N LYS A 47 -5.48 35.02 7.65
CA LYS A 47 -4.43 34.48 8.55
C LYS A 47 -3.93 33.16 7.99
N VAL A 48 -2.65 33.08 7.66
CA VAL A 48 -2.03 31.85 7.15
C VAL A 48 -1.20 31.18 8.23
N ASP A 49 -1.56 29.95 8.57
CA ASP A 49 -0.81 29.08 9.48
C ASP A 49 -0.03 28.06 8.64
N TRP A 50 1.30 28.03 8.79
CA TRP A 50 2.18 27.10 8.10
C TRP A 50 2.66 26.01 9.03
N THR A 51 2.88 24.81 8.49
CA THR A 51 3.49 23.68 9.20
C THR A 51 4.57 23.08 8.33
N ILE A 52 5.77 22.86 8.87
CA ILE A 52 6.83 22.14 8.16
C ILE A 52 7.22 20.93 8.98
N GLU A 53 7.17 19.76 8.37
CA GLU A 53 7.58 18.51 9.01
C GLU A 53 8.68 17.83 8.20
N THR A 54 9.80 17.54 8.85
CA THR A 54 10.88 16.72 8.27
C THR A 54 10.90 15.37 8.97
N ILE A 55 10.77 14.28 8.23
CA ILE A 55 10.71 12.92 8.76
C ILE A 55 11.92 12.15 8.25
N VAL A 56 12.80 11.74 9.16
CA VAL A 56 13.86 10.78 8.87
C VAL A 56 13.38 9.42 9.29
N GLN A 57 13.20 8.54 8.32
CA GLN A 57 12.76 7.17 8.52
C GLN A 57 13.91 6.21 8.24
N TYR A 58 13.96 5.14 9.02
CA TYR A 58 14.88 4.04 8.85
C TYR A 58 14.13 2.72 8.98
N ARG A 59 14.16 1.91 7.92
CA ARG A 59 13.62 0.54 7.93
C ARG A 59 14.77 -0.45 8.00
N TYR A 60 14.65 -1.42 8.91
CA TYR A 60 15.55 -2.55 9.06
C TYR A 60 14.76 -3.84 8.83
N PHE A 61 15.23 -4.65 7.89
CA PHE A 61 14.64 -5.95 7.59
C PHE A 61 15.51 -7.06 8.15
N THR A 62 14.92 -8.01 8.88
CA THR A 62 15.68 -9.08 9.55
C THR A 62 16.05 -10.21 8.61
N ASN A 63 15.28 -10.41 7.55
CA ASN A 63 15.53 -11.47 6.57
C ASN A 63 16.53 -11.01 5.50
N THR A 64 17.66 -11.72 5.44
CA THR A 64 18.62 -11.70 4.31
C THR A 64 18.56 -13.03 3.59
N ASN A 65 18.52 -13.02 2.27
CA ASN A 65 18.55 -14.26 1.50
C ASN A 65 19.80 -15.09 1.80
N ASP A 66 19.59 -16.35 2.21
CA ASP A 66 20.62 -17.37 2.28
C ASP A 66 20.90 -17.85 0.84
N SER A 67 21.81 -17.15 0.17
CA SER A 67 22.21 -17.27 -1.25
C SER A 67 22.82 -18.63 -1.69
N ASN A 68 22.49 -19.75 -1.05
CA ASN A 68 23.15 -21.05 -1.30
C ASN A 68 22.38 -22.05 -2.17
N SER A 69 21.13 -21.79 -2.57
CA SER A 69 20.35 -22.76 -3.36
C SER A 69 20.31 -22.56 -4.88
N ALA A 70 20.83 -21.45 -5.45
CA ALA A 70 20.72 -21.15 -6.89
C ALA A 70 22.06 -21.06 -7.66
N LYS A 71 23.15 -21.63 -7.14
CA LYS A 71 24.51 -21.41 -7.70
C LYS A 71 24.90 -22.22 -8.94
N ASN A 72 24.02 -23.04 -9.52
CA ASN A 72 24.40 -23.88 -10.67
C ASN A 72 23.51 -23.63 -11.90
N GLY A 73 24.00 -22.80 -12.83
CA GLY A 73 23.71 -22.99 -14.26
C GLY A 73 23.05 -21.84 -15.03
N ALA A 74 22.50 -20.82 -14.37
CA ALA A 74 21.78 -19.74 -15.08
C ALA A 74 22.74 -18.68 -15.66
N SER A 75 22.40 -18.13 -16.83
CA SER A 75 23.10 -17.01 -17.47
C SER A 75 23.12 -15.74 -16.58
N ILE A 76 24.13 -14.88 -16.75
CA ILE A 76 24.37 -13.69 -15.90
C ILE A 76 23.16 -12.75 -15.85
N GLU A 77 22.33 -12.69 -16.90
CA GLU A 77 21.11 -11.88 -16.94
C GLU A 77 19.97 -12.48 -16.12
N ASN A 78 19.90 -13.82 -16.03
CA ASN A 78 18.89 -14.53 -15.24
C ASN A 78 19.25 -14.55 -13.74
N GLN A 79 20.56 -14.54 -13.43
CA GLN A 79 21.08 -14.26 -12.09
C GLN A 79 20.67 -12.87 -11.61
N ILE A 80 20.61 -11.86 -12.49
CA ILE A 80 20.17 -10.52 -12.09
C ILE A 80 18.69 -10.50 -11.69
N PHE A 81 17.81 -11.28 -12.33
CA PHE A 81 16.38 -11.27 -11.99
C PHE A 81 16.06 -12.05 -10.69
N ILE A 82 16.71 -13.20 -10.46
CA ILE A 82 16.46 -14.08 -9.30
C ILE A 82 17.41 -13.73 -8.11
N ASP A 83 18.68 -13.39 -8.31
CA ASP A 83 19.60 -13.01 -7.22
C ASP A 83 19.33 -11.60 -6.66
N GLN A 84 18.61 -10.73 -7.40
CA GLN A 84 18.17 -9.43 -6.89
C GLN A 84 16.96 -9.52 -5.96
N GLN A 85 16.43 -10.71 -5.69
CA GLN A 85 15.21 -10.80 -4.92
C GLN A 85 15.38 -10.21 -3.53
N TYR A 86 16.54 -10.32 -2.88
CA TYR A 86 16.84 -9.56 -1.66
C TYR A 86 18.33 -9.24 -1.58
N SER A 87 18.70 -8.00 -1.91
CA SER A 87 20.07 -7.51 -1.70
C SER A 87 20.48 -7.75 -0.24
N GLY A 88 21.74 -8.08 0.04
CA GLY A 88 22.24 -8.15 1.42
C GLY A 88 22.12 -6.84 2.22
N GLN A 89 21.59 -5.79 1.60
CA GLN A 89 21.20 -4.54 2.23
C GLN A 89 19.94 -4.76 3.09
N GLN A 90 20.09 -4.65 4.40
CA GLN A 90 18.98 -4.73 5.36
C GLN A 90 18.42 -3.36 5.77
N GLN A 91 19.10 -2.28 5.39
CA GLN A 91 18.84 -0.94 5.91
C GLN A 91 18.36 0.00 4.80
N PHE A 92 17.20 0.64 5.00
CA PHE A 92 16.57 1.51 3.99
C PHE A 92 16.23 2.86 4.63
N PRO A 93 17.14 3.85 4.52
CA PRO A 93 16.89 5.20 4.99
C PRO A 93 16.02 5.95 3.98
N ILE A 94 14.99 6.64 4.51
CA ILE A 94 14.02 7.42 3.75
C ILE A 94 13.94 8.81 4.38
N LEU A 95 13.90 9.84 3.54
CA LEU A 95 13.60 11.21 3.94
C LEU A 95 12.23 11.61 3.42
N ASN A 96 11.36 12.07 4.30
CA ASN A 96 10.13 12.74 3.91
C ASN A 96 10.15 14.20 4.35
N GLN A 97 9.50 15.04 3.56
CA GLN A 97 9.22 16.43 3.93
C GLN A 97 7.77 16.74 3.65
N ARG A 98 7.09 17.37 4.61
CA ARG A 98 5.75 17.92 4.46
C ARG A 98 5.78 19.42 4.62
N LEU A 99 5.07 20.10 3.73
CA LEU A 99 4.81 21.52 3.79
C LEU A 99 3.30 21.70 3.78
N GLY A 100 2.75 22.06 4.93
CA GLY A 100 1.34 22.33 5.10
C GLY A 100 1.07 23.83 5.25
N PHE A 101 -0.11 24.25 4.81
CA PHE A 101 -0.68 25.53 5.18
C PHE A 101 -2.19 25.43 5.35
N SER A 102 -2.73 26.28 6.21
CA SER A 102 -4.17 26.54 6.29
C SER A 102 -4.39 28.05 6.40
N THR A 103 -5.38 28.55 5.68
CA THR A 103 -5.76 29.95 5.77
C THR A 103 -7.27 30.09 5.71
N SER A 104 -7.81 30.98 6.53
CA SER A 104 -9.23 31.30 6.53
C SER A 104 -9.45 32.78 6.25
N ASP A 105 -10.61 33.08 5.66
CA ASP A 105 -11.07 34.45 5.57
C ASP A 105 -11.48 34.98 6.96
N THR A 106 -11.88 36.26 7.02
CA THR A 106 -12.23 36.91 8.29
C THR A 106 -13.53 36.34 8.90
N SER A 107 -14.46 35.84 8.09
CA SER A 107 -15.68 35.20 8.58
C SER A 107 -15.45 33.80 9.12
N GLY A 108 -14.43 33.10 8.60
CA GLY A 108 -14.18 31.69 8.87
C GLY A 108 -14.97 30.75 7.95
N ASP A 109 -15.84 31.30 7.09
CA ASP A 109 -16.68 30.54 6.17
C ASP A 109 -15.86 29.95 5.01
N GLN A 110 -14.72 30.56 4.67
CA GLN A 110 -13.82 30.08 3.62
C GLN A 110 -12.49 29.65 4.21
N ILE A 111 -12.09 28.42 3.89
CA ILE A 111 -10.80 27.85 4.28
C ILE A 111 -10.09 27.35 3.03
N VAL A 112 -8.80 27.61 2.92
CA VAL A 112 -7.92 26.98 1.94
C VAL A 112 -6.85 26.19 2.70
N THR A 113 -6.74 24.91 2.38
CA THR A 113 -5.76 24.00 2.98
C THR A 113 -4.84 23.47 1.89
N GLY A 114 -3.55 23.36 2.20
CA GLY A 114 -2.58 22.70 1.35
C GLY A 114 -1.66 21.80 2.17
N ASP A 115 -1.31 20.65 1.62
CA ASP A 115 -0.31 19.72 2.15
C ASP A 115 0.49 19.12 0.99
N PHE A 116 1.76 19.50 0.90
CA PHE A 116 2.70 19.03 -0.10
C PHE A 116 3.65 18.04 0.53
N PHE A 117 3.83 16.90 -0.14
CA PHE A 117 4.64 15.79 0.36
C PHE A 117 5.79 15.51 -0.59
N PHE A 118 7.01 15.50 -0.06
CA PHE A 118 8.21 15.05 -0.76
C PHE A 118 8.70 13.76 -0.11
N HIS A 119 8.95 12.76 -0.95
CA HIS A 119 9.44 11.44 -0.57
C HIS A 119 10.75 11.16 -1.28
N TYR A 120 11.76 10.77 -0.51
CA TYR A 120 13.07 10.40 -1.04
C TYR A 120 13.55 9.10 -0.41
N ASP A 121 13.46 8.02 -1.17
CA ASP A 121 14.09 6.75 -0.86
C ASP A 121 15.55 6.74 -1.37
N HIS A 122 16.49 6.37 -0.49
CA HIS A 122 17.91 6.35 -0.85
C HIS A 122 18.24 5.30 -1.92
N TYR A 123 17.62 4.12 -1.87
CA TYR A 123 17.97 2.98 -2.73
C TYR A 123 17.06 2.88 -3.95
N ASP A 124 15.79 3.21 -3.81
CA ASP A 124 14.81 3.05 -4.87
C ASP A 124 14.49 4.38 -5.57
N GLU A 125 14.96 4.53 -6.80
CA GLU A 125 14.74 5.74 -7.58
C GLU A 125 13.28 5.90 -8.01
N ASN A 126 12.56 4.79 -8.19
CA ASN A 126 11.12 4.80 -8.51
C ASN A 126 10.28 5.27 -7.31
N ASN A 127 10.88 5.23 -6.11
CA ASN A 127 10.28 5.69 -4.87
C ASN A 127 10.83 7.06 -4.43
N ARG A 128 11.06 7.96 -5.39
CA ARG A 128 11.38 9.38 -5.14
C ARG A 128 10.36 10.25 -5.86
N TYR A 129 9.54 11.00 -5.12
CA TYR A 129 8.45 11.77 -5.71
C TYR A 129 8.02 12.98 -4.88
N VAL A 130 7.32 13.90 -5.55
CA VAL A 130 6.55 14.97 -4.93
C VAL A 130 5.07 14.69 -5.17
N ASP A 131 4.24 14.94 -4.17
CA ASP A 131 2.79 14.75 -4.22
C ASP A 131 2.06 15.94 -3.59
N ILE A 132 0.86 16.24 -4.12
CA ILE A 132 -0.09 17.15 -3.49
C ILE A 132 -1.07 16.25 -2.74
N ARG A 133 -0.93 16.18 -1.41
CA ARG A 133 -1.81 15.39 -0.55
C ARG A 133 -3.14 16.10 -0.37
N GLU A 134 -3.09 17.40 -0.15
CA GLU A 134 -4.24 18.28 -0.12
C GLU A 134 -3.91 19.61 -0.79
N LEU A 135 -4.89 20.18 -1.49
CA LEU A 135 -4.90 21.54 -1.99
C LEU A 135 -6.35 21.83 -2.36
N ASP A 136 -7.12 22.30 -1.39
CA ASP A 136 -8.55 22.49 -1.56
C ASP A 136 -9.08 23.74 -0.87
N TRP A 137 -10.22 24.18 -1.39
CA TRP A 137 -11.01 25.27 -0.87
C TRP A 137 -12.30 24.70 -0.31
N LEU A 138 -12.58 25.01 0.95
CA LEU A 138 -13.81 24.71 1.65
C LEU A 138 -14.60 26.00 1.84
N TYR A 139 -15.87 25.98 1.48
CA TYR A 139 -16.81 27.06 1.71
C TYR A 139 -18.02 26.56 2.48
N SER A 140 -18.26 27.15 3.64
CA SER A 140 -19.43 26.89 4.48
C SER A 140 -20.46 28.00 4.29
N PHE A 141 -21.72 27.63 4.08
CA PHE A 141 -22.85 28.57 4.02
C PHE A 141 -24.11 27.90 4.55
N ASP A 142 -24.87 28.61 5.39
CA ASP A 142 -26.02 28.05 6.11
C ASP A 142 -25.67 26.69 6.76
N ASP A 143 -26.38 25.61 6.39
CA ASP A 143 -26.15 24.24 6.87
C ASP A 143 -25.37 23.37 5.86
N TYR A 144 -24.70 24.00 4.89
CA TYR A 144 -24.00 23.33 3.79
C TYR A 144 -22.51 23.65 3.73
N GLN A 145 -21.74 22.70 3.22
CA GLN A 145 -20.33 22.84 2.94
C GLN A 145 -20.03 22.38 1.52
N VAL A 146 -19.27 23.18 0.79
CA VAL A 146 -18.76 22.85 -0.54
C VAL A 146 -17.24 22.79 -0.47
N ARG A 147 -16.66 21.67 -0.90
CA ARG A 147 -15.21 21.49 -0.99
C ARG A 147 -14.82 21.29 -2.45
N ALA A 148 -13.78 21.96 -2.91
CA ALA A 148 -13.26 21.81 -4.27
C ALA A 148 -11.74 21.88 -4.29
N GLY A 149 -11.10 20.91 -4.95
CA GLY A 149 -9.64 20.84 -5.07
C GLY A 149 -9.13 19.42 -5.03
N VAL A 150 -7.98 19.20 -4.41
CA VAL A 150 -7.41 17.88 -4.13
C VAL A 150 -7.56 17.63 -2.64
N GLY A 151 -8.29 16.58 -2.27
CA GLY A 151 -8.60 16.32 -0.86
C GLY A 151 -8.54 14.86 -0.47
N GLN A 152 -8.42 14.60 0.83
CA GLN A 152 -8.55 13.27 1.40
C GLN A 152 -9.94 13.07 2.03
N VAL A 153 -10.53 11.91 1.77
CA VAL A 153 -11.81 11.45 2.27
C VAL A 153 -11.59 10.06 2.86
N SER A 154 -12.14 9.85 4.06
CA SER A 154 -12.07 8.56 4.76
C SER A 154 -13.46 8.10 5.15
N TRP A 155 -13.79 6.89 4.74
CA TRP A 155 -14.98 6.17 5.18
C TRP A 155 -14.54 4.98 6.05
N GLY A 156 -15.47 4.43 6.82
CA GLY A 156 -15.21 3.32 7.72
C GLY A 156 -15.20 3.73 9.19
N VAL A 157 -15.43 2.72 10.03
CA VAL A 157 -15.52 2.81 11.49
C VAL A 157 -14.53 1.87 12.19
N ASN A 158 -14.07 0.82 11.49
CA ASN A 158 -13.12 -0.17 12.00
C ASN A 158 -11.69 0.38 12.03
N GLU A 159 -10.89 -0.17 12.94
CA GLU A 159 -9.51 0.20 13.14
C GLU A 159 -8.57 -0.55 12.19
N ILE A 160 -8.72 -1.88 12.11
CA ILE A 160 -7.78 -2.78 11.43
C ILE A 160 -8.31 -3.10 10.04
N PHE A 161 -9.56 -3.56 9.97
CA PHE A 161 -10.19 -4.01 8.73
C PHE A 161 -11.18 -2.98 8.18
N ARG A 162 -10.66 -2.03 7.39
CA ARG A 162 -11.44 -0.97 6.70
C ARG A 162 -11.78 -1.41 5.28
N THR A 163 -12.96 -2.00 5.10
CA THR A 163 -13.36 -2.56 3.81
C THR A 163 -14.11 -1.55 2.93
N VAL A 164 -14.76 -0.56 3.54
CA VAL A 164 -15.62 0.40 2.80
C VAL A 164 -14.88 1.65 2.31
N ASP A 165 -13.65 1.87 2.76
CA ASP A 165 -12.86 3.06 2.49
C ASP A 165 -12.33 3.10 1.04
N THR A 166 -13.10 3.70 0.13
CA THR A 166 -12.86 3.56 -1.33
C THR A 166 -12.51 4.85 -2.07
N ILE A 167 -12.68 6.04 -1.48
CA ILE A 167 -12.58 7.30 -2.26
C ILE A 167 -11.13 7.61 -2.65
N ASN A 168 -10.20 7.55 -1.71
CA ASN A 168 -8.81 7.89 -1.94
C ASN A 168 -7.97 6.62 -2.12
N GLN A 169 -7.04 6.67 -3.08
CA GLN A 169 -6.03 5.62 -3.24
C GLN A 169 -5.02 5.67 -2.07
N ILE A 170 -4.70 4.52 -1.50
CA ILE A 170 -3.60 4.39 -0.52
C ILE A 170 -2.24 4.54 -1.22
N ASP A 171 -1.35 5.31 -0.61
CA ASP A 171 0.06 5.36 -0.97
C ASP A 171 0.83 4.29 -0.19
N THR A 172 1.15 3.18 -0.85
CA THR A 172 1.83 2.03 -0.24
C THR A 172 3.28 2.31 0.13
N GLN A 173 3.87 3.37 -0.42
CA GLN A 173 5.27 3.72 -0.16
C GLN A 173 5.40 4.73 0.99
N ALA A 174 4.36 5.53 1.20
CA ALA A 174 4.33 6.56 2.23
C ALA A 174 4.26 5.98 3.65
N TRP A 175 4.71 6.81 4.59
CA TRP A 175 4.75 6.51 6.01
C TRP A 175 4.00 7.57 6.82
N PRO A 176 3.26 7.18 7.88
CA PRO A 176 2.99 5.82 8.35
C PRO A 176 2.15 5.00 7.36
N SER A 177 2.09 3.68 7.56
CA SER A 177 1.29 2.77 6.71
C SER A 177 -0.16 3.26 6.61
N ARG A 178 -0.77 3.10 5.42
CA ARG A 178 -2.13 3.57 5.09
C ARG A 178 -2.29 5.08 4.89
N THR A 179 -1.20 5.82 4.68
CA THR A 179 -1.27 7.21 4.21
C THR A 179 -1.97 7.27 2.84
N LYS A 180 -2.90 8.21 2.66
CA LYS A 180 -3.67 8.36 1.43
C LYS A 180 -3.03 9.31 0.43
N LEU A 181 -3.34 9.12 -0.84
CA LEU A 181 -3.14 10.14 -1.89
C LEU A 181 -4.31 11.12 -1.87
N GLY A 182 -4.05 12.37 -2.23
CA GLY A 182 -5.11 13.34 -2.48
C GLY A 182 -5.91 12.99 -3.73
N GLN A 183 -7.23 13.10 -3.67
CA GLN A 183 -8.16 12.87 -4.78
C GLN A 183 -8.68 14.21 -5.27
N PRO A 184 -8.49 14.57 -6.56
CA PRO A 184 -9.18 15.71 -7.14
C PRO A 184 -10.70 15.50 -7.07
N LEU A 185 -11.41 16.41 -6.42
CA LEU A 185 -12.82 16.28 -6.11
C LEU A 185 -13.55 17.63 -6.03
N ILE A 186 -14.86 17.55 -6.20
CA ILE A 186 -15.83 18.53 -5.74
C ILE A 186 -16.82 17.77 -4.87
N SER A 187 -17.06 18.24 -3.65
CA SER A 187 -18.06 17.64 -2.76
C SER A 187 -18.99 18.67 -2.17
N VAL A 188 -20.21 18.25 -1.90
CA VAL A 188 -21.20 19.01 -1.15
C VAL A 188 -21.65 18.15 0.01
N ALA A 189 -21.60 18.71 1.22
CA ALA A 189 -22.14 18.12 2.42
C ALA A 189 -23.20 19.04 3.01
N GLY A 190 -24.24 18.48 3.63
CA GLY A 190 -25.21 19.28 4.36
C GLY A 190 -26.19 18.44 5.17
N TYR A 191 -26.81 19.09 6.15
CA TYR A 191 -27.78 18.44 7.01
C TYR A 191 -29.19 18.53 6.44
N LEU A 192 -29.88 17.39 6.37
CA LEU A 192 -31.31 17.31 6.14
C LEU A 192 -31.99 16.91 7.45
N LYS A 193 -32.46 17.90 8.22
CA LYS A 193 -32.84 17.73 9.63
C LYS A 193 -31.63 17.27 10.46
N ASP A 194 -31.65 16.04 10.96
CA ASP A 194 -30.60 15.47 11.81
C ASP A 194 -29.67 14.53 11.02
N ASP A 195 -29.93 14.34 9.72
CA ASP A 195 -29.18 13.43 8.86
C ASP A 195 -28.12 14.20 8.04
N LEU A 196 -26.91 13.65 7.91
CA LEU A 196 -25.85 14.21 7.08
C LEU A 196 -25.87 13.57 5.69
N LEU A 197 -25.94 14.38 4.63
CA LEU A 197 -25.83 13.92 3.25
C LEU A 197 -24.58 14.50 2.61
N GLU A 198 -23.80 13.65 1.95
CA GLU A 198 -22.58 14.03 1.24
C GLU A 198 -22.59 13.48 -0.17
N ALA A 199 -22.33 14.33 -1.15
CA ALA A 199 -22.22 13.96 -2.56
C ALA A 199 -20.85 14.39 -3.10
N TYR A 200 -20.25 13.53 -3.93
CA TYR A 200 -18.90 13.73 -4.46
C TYR A 200 -18.89 13.52 -5.97
N ILE A 201 -18.20 14.42 -6.67
CA ILE A 201 -17.72 14.25 -8.03
C ILE A 201 -16.20 14.16 -7.94
N LEU A 202 -15.61 13.06 -8.42
CA LEU A 202 -14.17 12.86 -8.39
C LEU A 202 -13.61 12.93 -9.81
N LEU A 203 -12.51 13.65 -9.96
CA LEU A 203 -11.88 13.94 -11.26
C LEU A 203 -10.59 13.15 -11.42
N ASP A 204 -10.64 12.19 -12.33
CA ASP A 204 -9.58 11.22 -12.63
C ASP A 204 -9.15 10.36 -11.44
N HIS A 205 -8.57 9.21 -11.76
CA HIS A 205 -8.07 8.25 -10.78
C HIS A 205 -6.59 8.51 -10.50
N ARG A 206 -6.20 8.39 -9.23
CA ARG A 206 -4.81 8.43 -8.76
C ARG A 206 -4.23 7.02 -8.71
N LYS A 207 -3.33 6.65 -9.63
CA LYS A 207 -2.68 5.32 -9.60
C LYS A 207 -1.91 5.07 -8.30
N ARG A 208 -1.94 3.82 -7.82
CA ARG A 208 -1.06 3.32 -6.75
C ARG A 208 0.40 3.33 -7.24
N ARG A 209 1.32 3.65 -6.34
CA ARG A 209 2.77 3.53 -6.57
C ARG A 209 3.26 2.18 -6.07
N TYR A 210 4.28 1.63 -6.71
CA TYR A 210 4.88 0.35 -6.33
C TYR A 210 6.39 0.51 -6.28
N SER A 211 7.02 -0.27 -5.41
CA SER A 211 8.47 -0.27 -5.26
C SER A 211 9.14 -0.78 -6.53
N GLY A 212 10.26 -0.16 -6.88
CA GLY A 212 11.11 -0.54 -8.00
C GLY A 212 12.04 -1.71 -7.65
N ILE A 213 13.00 -1.95 -8.54
CA ILE A 213 13.93 -3.09 -8.46
C ILE A 213 14.83 -3.07 -7.23
N ASN A 214 15.14 -1.88 -6.71
CA ASN A 214 15.98 -1.68 -5.53
C ASN A 214 15.15 -1.42 -4.25
N GLY A 215 13.82 -1.45 -4.34
CA GLY A 215 12.93 -1.28 -3.19
C GLY A 215 12.66 -2.60 -2.47
N ARG A 216 12.20 -2.50 -1.21
CA ARG A 216 11.68 -3.61 -0.39
C ARG A 216 10.17 -3.52 -0.26
N LEU A 217 9.53 -4.59 0.22
CA LEU A 217 8.07 -4.72 0.28
C LEU A 217 7.47 -4.62 -1.12
N ARG A 218 8.05 -5.37 -2.06
CA ARG A 218 7.73 -5.32 -3.49
C ARG A 218 7.15 -6.65 -3.97
N TYR A 219 6.43 -6.61 -5.07
CA TYR A 219 5.99 -7.83 -5.73
C TYR A 219 7.21 -8.59 -6.29
N PRO A 220 7.19 -9.94 -6.29
CA PRO A 220 8.28 -10.73 -6.86
C PRO A 220 8.57 -10.37 -8.32
N ILE A 221 7.49 -10.18 -9.09
CA ILE A 221 7.55 -9.62 -10.44
C ILE A 221 7.25 -8.13 -10.36
N LEU A 222 8.12 -7.32 -10.97
CA LEU A 222 7.99 -5.88 -10.94
C LEU A 222 6.68 -5.42 -11.61
N ILE A 223 6.06 -4.42 -11.02
CA ILE A 223 4.84 -3.83 -11.56
C ILE A 223 5.17 -2.80 -12.62
N ASP A 224 4.39 -2.78 -13.69
CA ASP A 224 4.45 -1.77 -14.74
C ASP A 224 3.95 -0.41 -14.22
N GLU A 225 4.66 0.66 -14.56
CA GLU A 225 4.28 2.01 -14.17
C GLU A 225 3.11 2.56 -14.99
N ASP A 226 2.83 1.96 -16.15
CA ASP A 226 1.77 2.38 -17.06
C ASP A 226 0.56 1.43 -16.97
N PRO A 227 -0.43 1.75 -16.12
CA PRO A 227 -1.59 0.89 -15.94
C PRO A 227 -2.59 1.02 -17.09
N ILE A 228 -3.38 -0.04 -17.25
CA ILE A 228 -4.54 -0.06 -18.16
C ILE A 228 -5.77 0.45 -17.40
N TYR A 229 -6.60 1.25 -18.07
CA TYR A 229 -7.84 1.77 -17.49
C TYR A 229 -9.06 1.33 -18.30
N GLU A 230 -9.98 0.65 -17.63
CA GLU A 230 -11.31 0.29 -18.15
C GLU A 230 -12.37 1.22 -17.55
N ARG A 231 -12.50 2.41 -18.12
CA ARG A 231 -13.21 3.54 -17.48
C ARG A 231 -14.73 3.56 -17.63
N GLY A 232 -15.31 2.58 -18.33
CA GLY A 232 -16.74 2.52 -18.61
C GLY A 232 -17.28 3.80 -19.27
N ALA A 233 -18.58 4.05 -19.11
CA ALA A 233 -19.28 5.12 -19.82
C ALA A 233 -18.98 6.55 -19.33
N THR A 234 -18.59 6.72 -18.06
CA THR A 234 -18.32 8.06 -17.49
C THR A 234 -16.85 8.48 -17.59
N GLY A 235 -16.02 7.66 -18.22
CA GLY A 235 -14.62 7.99 -18.45
C GLY A 235 -13.88 8.32 -17.16
N LYS A 236 -13.23 9.49 -17.13
CA LYS A 236 -12.40 9.95 -16.01
C LYS A 236 -13.20 10.54 -14.84
N VAL A 237 -14.53 10.47 -14.85
CA VAL A 237 -15.36 11.04 -13.78
C VAL A 237 -15.99 9.91 -12.96
N ASP A 238 -15.77 9.97 -11.65
CA ASP A 238 -16.34 9.07 -10.65
C ASP A 238 -17.34 9.84 -9.77
N PHE A 239 -18.26 9.10 -9.14
CA PHE A 239 -19.30 9.67 -8.28
C PHE A 239 -19.39 8.90 -6.97
N ALA A 240 -19.74 9.61 -5.90
CA ALA A 240 -20.08 9.00 -4.62
C ALA A 240 -21.21 9.74 -3.92
N LEU A 241 -21.99 8.99 -3.14
CA LEU A 241 -23.03 9.51 -2.26
C LEU A 241 -22.93 8.80 -0.92
N ARG A 242 -23.08 9.54 0.18
CA ARG A 242 -23.09 9.02 1.54
C ARG A 242 -24.21 9.69 2.34
N TRP A 243 -24.99 8.90 3.06
CA TRP A 243 -26.07 9.35 3.93
C TRP A 243 -25.87 8.77 5.32
N GLN A 244 -25.70 9.64 6.30
CA GLN A 244 -25.45 9.28 7.70
C GLN A 244 -26.64 9.70 8.55
N PHE A 245 -27.13 8.81 9.40
CA PHE A 245 -28.27 9.04 10.27
C PHE A 245 -28.21 8.12 11.49
N SER A 246 -28.91 8.48 12.56
CA SER A 246 -29.02 7.63 13.75
C SER A 246 -30.32 6.83 13.72
N LEU A 247 -30.23 5.52 13.99
CA LEU A 247 -31.36 4.59 14.06
C LEU A 247 -31.21 3.65 15.25
N TRP A 248 -32.20 3.63 16.15
CA TRP A 248 -32.21 2.77 17.34
C TRP A 248 -30.94 2.88 18.21
N SER A 249 -30.45 4.10 18.42
CA SER A 249 -29.20 4.40 19.14
C SER A 249 -27.93 3.83 18.47
N ALA A 250 -28.03 3.41 17.21
CA ALA A 250 -26.87 3.17 16.35
C ALA A 250 -26.68 4.36 15.41
N ASP A 251 -25.43 4.69 15.13
CA ASP A 251 -25.07 5.58 14.03
C ASP A 251 -24.82 4.73 12.79
N VAL A 252 -25.51 5.06 11.70
CA VAL A 252 -25.51 4.29 10.45
C VAL A 252 -25.11 5.20 9.32
N ALA A 253 -24.25 4.72 8.42
CA ALA A 253 -23.99 5.36 7.14
C ALA A 253 -24.28 4.40 5.99
N LEU A 254 -25.04 4.87 5.00
CA LEU A 254 -25.22 4.19 3.72
C LEU A 254 -24.44 4.94 2.66
N SER A 255 -23.61 4.23 1.89
CA SER A 255 -22.81 4.85 0.85
C SER A 255 -22.91 4.10 -0.47
N HIS A 256 -22.78 4.83 -1.57
CA HIS A 256 -22.65 4.27 -2.91
C HIS A 256 -21.54 4.98 -3.66
N PHE A 257 -20.63 4.20 -4.24
CA PHE A 257 -19.51 4.67 -5.05
C PHE A 257 -19.59 4.06 -6.44
N TYR A 258 -19.56 4.91 -7.46
CA TYR A 258 -19.43 4.50 -8.85
C TYR A 258 -18.20 5.16 -9.46
N GLY A 259 -17.12 4.39 -9.59
CA GLY A 259 -15.82 4.95 -9.94
C GLY A 259 -14.79 3.90 -10.27
N VAL A 260 -13.57 4.35 -10.57
CA VAL A 260 -12.46 3.44 -10.83
C VAL A 260 -12.07 2.74 -9.51
N SER A 261 -11.88 1.42 -9.50
CA SER A 261 -11.44 0.70 -8.29
C SER A 261 -10.12 1.24 -7.76
N ARG A 262 -9.95 1.26 -6.43
CA ARG A 262 -8.68 1.62 -5.76
C ARG A 262 -7.79 0.39 -5.51
N ASP A 263 -8.27 -0.79 -5.91
CA ASP A 263 -7.59 -2.08 -5.85
C ASP A 263 -7.52 -2.68 -7.26
N PRO A 264 -6.42 -2.46 -8.00
CA PRO A 264 -6.26 -3.05 -9.33
C PRO A 264 -5.99 -4.55 -9.24
N TYR A 265 -6.44 -5.28 -10.24
CA TYR A 265 -5.87 -6.61 -10.51
C TYR A 265 -4.65 -6.47 -11.41
N PHE A 266 -3.82 -7.51 -11.45
CA PHE A 266 -2.68 -7.57 -12.36
C PHE A 266 -2.96 -8.50 -13.55
N THR A 267 -2.37 -8.16 -14.69
CA THR A 267 -2.17 -9.09 -15.81
C THR A 267 -0.68 -9.18 -16.09
N PHE A 268 -0.23 -10.34 -16.55
CA PHE A 268 1.14 -10.48 -17.02
C PHE A 268 1.30 -9.87 -18.42
N ASN A 269 2.45 -9.25 -18.71
CA ASN A 269 2.74 -8.67 -20.03
C ASN A 269 3.11 -9.71 -21.10
N PHE A 270 3.27 -10.99 -20.73
CA PHE A 270 3.72 -12.07 -21.61
C PHE A 270 5.11 -11.85 -22.23
N ASP A 271 5.94 -11.03 -21.58
CA ASP A 271 7.36 -10.92 -21.89
C ASP A 271 8.18 -11.55 -20.77
N PHE A 272 8.62 -12.79 -20.99
CA PHE A 272 9.43 -13.53 -20.03
C PHE A 272 10.85 -13.00 -19.90
N ASP A 273 11.35 -12.27 -20.91
CA ASP A 273 12.67 -11.64 -20.85
C ASP A 273 12.65 -10.34 -20.02
N HIS A 274 11.50 -9.66 -20.01
CA HIS A 274 11.25 -8.45 -19.20
C HIS A 274 9.91 -8.55 -18.47
N PRO A 275 9.80 -9.44 -17.48
CA PRO A 275 8.53 -9.77 -16.85
C PRO A 275 7.97 -8.58 -16.08
N ARG A 276 6.71 -8.22 -16.37
CA ARG A 276 5.98 -7.16 -15.66
C ARG A 276 4.56 -7.60 -15.34
N LEU A 277 4.10 -7.19 -14.16
CA LEU A 277 2.69 -7.18 -13.79
C LEU A 277 2.08 -5.83 -14.18
N VAL A 278 1.18 -5.82 -15.15
CA VAL A 278 0.47 -4.61 -15.59
C VAL A 278 -0.77 -4.42 -14.72
N PRO A 279 -0.89 -3.33 -13.94
CA PRO A 279 -2.09 -3.04 -13.18
C PRO A 279 -3.24 -2.68 -14.12
N VAL A 280 -4.42 -3.21 -13.85
CA VAL A 280 -5.62 -2.86 -14.58
C VAL A 280 -6.67 -2.33 -13.60
N TYR A 281 -7.10 -1.10 -13.85
CA TYR A 281 -8.09 -0.40 -13.05
C TYR A 281 -9.43 -0.40 -13.79
N GLN A 282 -10.43 -1.00 -13.16
CA GLN A 282 -11.78 -1.13 -13.70
C GLN A 282 -12.78 -0.22 -13.01
N LYS A 283 -13.84 0.16 -13.74
CA LYS A 283 -15.00 0.82 -13.15
C LYS A 283 -15.81 -0.16 -12.31
N ILE A 284 -16.19 0.25 -11.11
CA ILE A 284 -16.95 -0.55 -10.14
C ILE A 284 -18.17 0.22 -9.64
N ASN A 285 -19.18 -0.51 -9.18
CA ASN A 285 -20.30 -0.03 -8.39
C ASN A 285 -20.20 -0.68 -7.01
N GLN A 286 -19.90 0.11 -5.98
CA GLN A 286 -19.78 -0.36 -4.61
C GLN A 286 -20.91 0.27 -3.78
N SER A 287 -21.76 -0.56 -3.18
CA SER A 287 -22.70 -0.11 -2.16
C SER A 287 -22.23 -0.59 -0.80
N SER A 288 -22.25 0.26 0.21
CA SER A 288 -21.77 -0.08 1.54
C SER A 288 -22.65 0.45 2.66
N ILE A 289 -22.52 -0.20 3.81
CA ILE A 289 -23.11 0.19 5.08
C ILE A 289 -22.03 0.20 6.15
N GLU A 290 -22.08 1.22 7.01
CA GLU A 290 -21.32 1.31 8.24
C GLU A 290 -22.30 1.44 9.40
N LEU A 291 -22.00 0.81 10.52
CA LEU A 291 -22.79 0.87 11.74
C LEU A 291 -21.87 0.94 12.94
N THR A 292 -22.17 1.86 13.87
CA THR A 292 -21.53 1.91 15.18
C THR A 292 -22.62 1.99 16.25
N ARG A 293 -22.46 1.24 17.33
CA ARG A 293 -23.38 1.31 18.48
C ARG A 293 -22.66 0.95 19.77
N ASP A 294 -22.85 1.78 20.79
CA ASP A 294 -22.41 1.48 22.14
C ASP A 294 -23.46 0.65 22.89
N PHE A 295 -23.01 -0.45 23.51
CA PHE A 295 -23.81 -1.30 24.38
C PHE A 295 -23.18 -1.33 25.76
N ASP A 296 -23.49 -0.32 26.58
CA ASP A 296 -23.01 -0.19 27.95
C ASP A 296 -21.47 -0.30 28.06
N GLY A 297 -20.75 0.43 27.20
CA GLY A 297 -19.28 0.44 27.14
C GLY A 297 -18.66 -0.59 26.19
N TRP A 298 -19.47 -1.38 25.49
CA TRP A 298 -19.05 -2.23 24.38
C TRP A 298 -19.37 -1.54 23.06
N LEU A 299 -18.39 -0.85 22.49
CA LEU A 299 -18.55 -0.17 21.21
C LEU A 299 -18.49 -1.20 20.09
N THR A 300 -19.64 -1.55 19.53
CA THR A 300 -19.75 -2.48 18.41
C THR A 300 -19.71 -1.74 17.08
N LYS A 301 -18.94 -2.26 16.14
CA LYS A 301 -18.72 -1.67 14.82
C LYS A 301 -18.94 -2.71 13.73
N LEU A 302 -19.49 -2.27 12.61
CA LEU A 302 -19.69 -3.09 11.42
C LEU A 302 -19.49 -2.24 10.18
N GLU A 303 -18.79 -2.82 9.21
CA GLU A 303 -18.64 -2.35 7.85
C GLU A 303 -19.05 -3.50 6.92
N ALA A 304 -19.84 -3.21 5.90
CA ALA A 304 -20.11 -4.18 4.84
C ALA A 304 -20.21 -3.48 3.50
N LYS A 305 -19.73 -4.14 2.44
CA LYS A 305 -19.85 -3.69 1.06
C LYS A 305 -20.24 -4.82 0.12
N TYR A 306 -20.86 -4.43 -0.97
CA TYR A 306 -21.07 -5.27 -2.14
C TYR A 306 -20.58 -4.52 -3.38
N GLU A 307 -19.72 -5.16 -4.16
CA GLU A 307 -19.07 -4.57 -5.33
C GLU A 307 -19.45 -5.33 -6.61
N ILE A 308 -19.84 -4.57 -7.63
CA ILE A 308 -20.17 -5.05 -8.98
C ILE A 308 -19.23 -4.37 -9.98
N GLY A 309 -18.70 -5.15 -10.92
CA GLY A 309 -17.56 -4.77 -11.75
C GLY A 309 -16.37 -5.63 -11.37
N GLY A 310 -15.18 -5.32 -11.86
CA GLY A 310 -14.00 -6.11 -11.51
C GLY A 310 -13.87 -7.42 -12.30
N LEU A 311 -12.95 -8.27 -11.84
CA LEU A 311 -12.85 -9.67 -12.28
C LEU A 311 -14.04 -10.51 -11.81
N GLN A 312 -14.64 -10.14 -10.69
CA GLN A 312 -15.79 -10.81 -10.11
C GLN A 312 -16.57 -9.88 -9.20
N HIS A 313 -17.85 -10.20 -9.00
CA HIS A 313 -18.68 -9.55 -8.00
C HIS A 313 -18.44 -10.18 -6.63
N TYR A 314 -18.37 -9.37 -5.59
CA TYR A 314 -18.06 -9.89 -4.27
C TYR A 314 -18.71 -9.06 -3.17
N PHE A 315 -18.85 -9.66 -2.01
CA PHE A 315 -19.20 -8.97 -0.77
C PHE A 315 -18.03 -9.07 0.21
N SER A 316 -17.85 -8.03 1.01
CA SER A 316 -16.93 -8.03 2.13
C SER A 316 -17.61 -7.42 3.33
N TYR A 317 -17.39 -7.99 4.50
CA TYR A 317 -17.82 -7.41 5.76
C TYR A 317 -16.72 -7.54 6.80
N ALA A 318 -16.58 -6.50 7.60
CA ALA A 318 -15.66 -6.48 8.72
C ALA A 318 -16.39 -5.90 9.92
N GLY A 319 -16.27 -6.50 11.08
CA GLY A 319 -16.93 -6.02 12.28
C GLY A 319 -16.19 -6.41 13.53
N GLY A 320 -16.47 -5.70 14.61
CA GLY A 320 -15.73 -5.85 15.84
C GLY A 320 -16.36 -5.17 17.03
N VAL A 321 -15.69 -5.35 18.17
CA VAL A 321 -16.03 -4.73 19.44
C VAL A 321 -14.80 -4.06 20.04
N GLU A 322 -15.00 -2.89 20.62
CA GLU A 322 -13.99 -2.16 21.37
C GLU A 322 -14.47 -1.97 22.81
N VAL A 323 -13.59 -2.25 23.76
CA VAL A 323 -13.85 -2.03 25.20
C VAL A 323 -12.69 -1.26 25.79
N SER A 324 -13.00 -0.12 26.40
CA SER A 324 -12.01 0.75 27.02
C SER A 324 -12.00 0.60 28.53
N PHE A 325 -10.81 0.37 29.08
CA PHE A 325 -10.53 0.26 30.49
C PHE A 325 -9.67 1.47 30.89
N PRO A 326 -10.26 2.48 31.55
CA PRO A 326 -9.48 3.62 32.02
C PRO A 326 -8.64 3.23 33.24
N GLU A 327 -7.52 3.93 33.43
CA GLU A 327 -6.65 3.84 34.61
C GLU A 327 -6.32 2.40 35.05
N VAL A 328 -5.90 1.56 34.10
CA VAL A 328 -5.70 0.12 34.34
C VAL A 328 -4.71 -0.10 35.48
N MET A 329 -5.10 -0.92 36.46
CA MET A 329 -4.31 -1.25 37.66
C MET A 329 -3.90 -0.02 38.50
N GLY A 330 -4.67 1.07 38.45
CA GLY A 330 -4.38 2.30 39.20
C GLY A 330 -3.19 3.09 38.65
N SER A 331 -2.88 2.90 37.36
CA SER A 331 -1.93 3.71 36.61
C SER A 331 -2.65 4.82 35.84
N ASP A 332 -1.91 5.76 35.25
CA ASP A 332 -2.47 6.77 34.33
C ASP A 332 -2.71 6.20 32.91
N ILE A 333 -2.58 4.88 32.71
CA ILE A 333 -2.66 4.26 31.39
C ILE A 333 -4.09 3.79 31.11
N ASP A 334 -4.68 4.31 30.03
CA ASP A 334 -5.93 3.81 29.50
C ASP A 334 -5.66 2.70 28.48
N THR A 335 -6.40 1.60 28.58
CA THR A 335 -6.26 0.45 27.68
C THR A 335 -7.55 0.20 26.93
N THR A 336 -7.52 0.22 25.60
CA THR A 336 -8.63 -0.25 24.75
C THR A 336 -8.29 -1.62 24.18
N VAL A 337 -9.18 -2.58 24.38
CA VAL A 337 -9.13 -3.90 23.74
C VAL A 337 -10.04 -3.87 22.52
N ILE A 338 -9.50 -4.28 21.38
CA ILE A 338 -10.18 -4.27 20.09
C ILE A 338 -10.18 -5.70 19.56
N PHE A 339 -11.35 -6.23 19.22
CA PHE A 339 -11.49 -7.49 18.51
C PHE A 339 -12.24 -7.23 17.21
N GLU A 340 -11.62 -7.54 16.07
CA GLU A 340 -12.22 -7.37 14.74
C GLU A 340 -12.11 -8.68 13.94
N ALA A 341 -13.05 -8.92 13.04
CA ALA A 341 -13.01 -10.01 12.08
C ALA A 341 -13.41 -9.49 10.70
N ILE A 342 -12.82 -10.05 9.65
CA ILE A 342 -13.16 -9.75 8.26
C ILE A 342 -13.47 -11.04 7.50
N TYR A 343 -14.45 -10.91 6.60
CA TYR A 343 -14.72 -11.85 5.54
C TYR A 343 -14.76 -11.10 4.21
N ASP A 344 -14.10 -11.63 3.19
CA ASP A 344 -14.16 -11.17 1.80
C ASP A 344 -14.42 -12.39 0.90
N SER A 345 -15.46 -12.30 0.07
CA SER A 345 -15.89 -13.42 -0.76
C SER A 345 -15.08 -13.60 -2.04
N ARG A 346 -14.05 -12.78 -2.27
CA ARG A 346 -13.23 -12.90 -3.48
C ARG A 346 -12.41 -14.19 -3.46
N ASP A 347 -12.44 -14.92 -4.57
CA ASP A 347 -11.47 -15.97 -4.89
C ASP A 347 -10.02 -15.49 -4.66
N GLU A 348 -9.21 -16.41 -4.14
CA GLU A 348 -7.82 -16.21 -3.69
C GLU A 348 -6.82 -15.87 -4.80
N ALA A 349 -7.27 -15.62 -6.03
CA ALA A 349 -6.42 -15.13 -7.12
C ALA A 349 -6.38 -13.59 -7.18
N ASN A 350 -7.07 -12.89 -6.27
CA ASN A 350 -7.27 -11.44 -6.33
C ASN A 350 -6.60 -10.70 -5.16
N ASN A 351 -5.33 -10.30 -5.30
CA ASN A 351 -4.52 -9.37 -4.47
C ASN A 351 -5.11 -8.87 -3.13
N ASN A 352 -5.65 -9.73 -2.27
CA ASN A 352 -6.36 -9.30 -1.08
C ASN A 352 -5.67 -9.90 0.12
N ILE A 353 -4.91 -9.04 0.79
CA ILE A 353 -4.10 -9.40 1.94
C ILE A 353 -4.98 -9.70 3.17
N PHE A 354 -6.22 -9.23 3.25
CA PHE A 354 -7.10 -9.55 4.39
C PHE A 354 -8.47 -10.00 3.89
N ASN A 355 -8.76 -11.29 4.04
CA ASN A 355 -9.98 -11.90 3.50
C ASN A 355 -10.72 -12.72 4.56
N ARG A 356 -10.03 -13.43 5.45
CA ARG A 356 -10.57 -14.41 6.38
C ARG A 356 -9.79 -14.37 7.67
N ASP A 357 -9.73 -13.16 8.20
CA ASP A 357 -8.84 -12.83 9.30
C ASP A 357 -9.63 -12.43 10.54
N VAL A 358 -9.05 -12.77 11.69
CA VAL A 358 -9.43 -12.23 12.99
C VAL A 358 -8.26 -11.47 13.57
N ALA A 359 -8.56 -10.36 14.24
CA ALA A 359 -7.58 -9.51 14.88
C ALA A 359 -7.93 -9.27 16.33
N LEU A 360 -6.93 -9.37 17.20
CA LEU A 360 -7.00 -8.91 18.59
C LEU A 360 -5.94 -7.84 18.78
N ALA A 361 -6.35 -6.65 19.20
CA ALA A 361 -5.45 -5.54 19.44
C ALA A 361 -5.65 -4.89 20.82
N PHE A 362 -4.57 -4.33 21.32
CA PHE A 362 -4.49 -3.57 22.56
C PHE A 362 -3.92 -2.20 22.24
N ARG A 363 -4.67 -1.14 22.52
CA ARG A 363 -4.21 0.24 22.46
C ARG A 363 -4.01 0.75 23.88
N LEU A 364 -2.78 1.14 24.19
CA LEU A 364 -2.38 1.72 25.45
C LEU A 364 -2.13 3.22 25.24
N GLN A 365 -2.89 4.06 25.92
CA GLN A 365 -2.68 5.50 25.95
C GLN A 365 -2.06 5.84 27.31
N PHE A 366 -0.84 6.38 27.30
CA PHE A 366 -0.08 6.59 28.54
C PHE A 366 -0.48 7.87 29.29
N ASN A 367 -1.29 8.72 28.67
CA ASN A 367 -1.76 10.01 29.20
C ASN A 367 -0.63 10.89 29.78
N ASP A 368 0.56 10.79 29.21
CA ASP A 368 1.70 11.61 29.58
C ASP A 368 1.74 12.92 28.78
N SER A 369 2.63 13.83 29.17
CA SER A 369 2.85 15.10 28.45
C SER A 369 3.44 14.92 27.05
N TYR A 370 3.79 13.69 26.67
CA TYR A 370 4.34 13.34 25.37
C TYR A 370 3.29 12.69 24.46
N GLU A 371 2.03 12.57 24.92
CA GLU A 371 0.96 11.90 24.19
C GLU A 371 1.36 10.48 23.74
N SER A 372 2.16 9.79 24.56
CA SER A 372 2.70 8.48 24.21
C SER A 372 1.57 7.47 24.05
N SER A 373 1.66 6.64 23.01
CA SER A 373 0.71 5.56 22.73
C SER A 373 1.40 4.32 22.19
N LEU A 374 0.81 3.16 22.45
CA LEU A 374 1.26 1.86 21.95
C LEU A 374 0.07 1.05 21.46
N LEU A 375 0.09 0.64 20.20
CA LEU A 375 -0.83 -0.33 19.62
C LEU A 375 -0.09 -1.65 19.41
N VAL A 376 -0.63 -2.74 19.93
CA VAL A 376 -0.18 -4.11 19.64
C VAL A 376 -1.34 -4.87 19.06
N ALA A 377 -1.21 -5.42 17.86
CA ALA A 377 -2.25 -6.16 17.15
C ALA A 377 -1.72 -7.50 16.65
N GLY A 378 -2.40 -8.58 16.99
CA GLY A 378 -2.20 -9.89 16.38
C GLY A 378 -3.33 -10.20 15.42
N VAL A 379 -2.99 -10.56 14.19
CA VAL A 379 -3.92 -10.96 13.12
C VAL A 379 -3.64 -12.41 12.75
N GLN A 380 -4.70 -13.20 12.59
CA GLN A 380 -4.64 -14.62 12.26
C GLN A 380 -5.66 -14.91 11.17
N ASP A 381 -5.22 -15.58 10.11
CA ASP A 381 -6.13 -16.20 9.14
C ASP A 381 -6.76 -17.46 9.74
N TYR A 382 -8.07 -17.68 9.59
CA TYR A 382 -8.73 -18.88 10.11
C TYR A 382 -8.91 -20.01 9.09
N GLU A 383 -8.56 -19.77 7.83
CA GLU A 383 -8.50 -20.75 6.74
C GLU A 383 -7.06 -21.21 6.46
N TYR A 384 -6.10 -20.28 6.52
CA TYR A 384 -4.66 -20.52 6.37
C TYR A 384 -3.88 -20.39 7.67
N SER A 385 -2.70 -20.99 7.70
CA SER A 385 -1.78 -21.00 8.84
C SER A 385 -0.85 -19.78 8.84
N GLU A 386 -1.45 -18.59 8.68
CA GLU A 386 -0.78 -17.30 8.56
C GLU A 386 -1.04 -16.39 9.76
N ARG A 387 -0.01 -15.68 10.21
CA ARG A 387 -0.05 -14.79 11.38
C ARG A 387 0.71 -13.50 11.11
N LEU A 388 0.15 -12.38 11.56
CA LEU A 388 0.82 -11.08 11.55
C LEU A 388 0.77 -10.47 12.95
N LEU A 389 1.93 -10.04 13.46
CA LEU A 389 2.04 -9.23 14.66
C LEU A 389 2.47 -7.82 14.24
N LEU A 390 1.65 -6.83 14.59
CA LEU A 390 1.93 -5.42 14.40
C LEU A 390 2.10 -4.75 15.76
N VAL A 391 3.18 -4.01 15.93
CA VAL A 391 3.40 -3.13 17.08
C VAL A 391 3.65 -1.73 16.54
N HIS A 392 2.92 -0.73 17.02
CA HIS A 392 3.11 0.67 16.66
C HIS A 392 3.18 1.51 17.93
N TRP A 393 4.35 2.09 18.18
CA TRP A 393 4.58 3.03 19.27
C TRP A 393 4.72 4.45 18.73
N ARG A 394 4.15 5.42 19.43
CA ARG A 394 4.29 6.84 19.14
C ARG A 394 4.55 7.63 20.41
N SER A 395 5.35 8.69 20.31
CA SER A 395 5.54 9.67 21.37
C SER A 395 5.96 11.03 20.79
N ASN A 396 5.54 12.12 21.42
CA ASN A 396 5.81 13.51 21.02
C ASN A 396 6.63 14.24 22.11
N PRO A 397 7.92 13.93 22.29
CA PRO A 397 8.74 14.58 23.31
C PRO A 397 9.02 16.06 22.98
N GLY A 398 8.44 16.96 23.79
CA GLY A 398 8.58 18.40 23.59
C GLY A 398 7.59 18.94 22.53
N GLN A 399 7.82 20.15 22.02
CA GLN A 399 6.86 20.80 21.10
C GLN A 399 7.11 20.52 19.62
N HIS A 400 8.28 19.95 19.29
CA HIS A 400 8.75 19.89 17.91
C HIS A 400 9.16 18.49 17.46
N TRP A 401 9.13 17.47 18.32
CA TRP A 401 9.58 16.14 17.95
C TRP A 401 8.45 15.14 18.04
N ARG A 402 8.34 14.30 17.01
CA ARG A 402 7.52 13.08 17.02
C ARG A 402 8.40 11.87 16.71
N PHE A 403 8.25 10.83 17.51
CA PHE A 403 8.87 9.55 17.31
C PHE A 403 7.78 8.53 17.02
N ASP A 404 7.95 7.76 15.95
CA ASP A 404 7.11 6.62 15.63
C ASP A 404 8.01 5.39 15.44
N ALA A 405 7.60 4.24 15.96
CA ALA A 405 8.28 2.97 15.74
C ALA A 405 7.25 1.89 15.42
N ILE A 406 7.46 1.15 14.33
CA ILE A 406 6.61 0.03 13.93
C ILE A 406 7.45 -1.24 13.84
N ILE A 407 6.94 -2.32 14.42
CA ILE A 407 7.45 -3.67 14.22
C ILE A 407 6.34 -4.44 13.49
N ASN A 408 6.68 -5.09 12.40
CA ASN A 408 5.82 -6.05 11.72
C ASN A 408 6.56 -7.38 11.65
N ILE A 409 5.92 -8.43 12.16
CA ILE A 409 6.42 -9.80 12.13
C ILE A 409 5.36 -10.65 11.47
N PHE A 410 5.71 -11.31 10.38
CA PHE A 410 4.83 -12.19 9.63
C PHE A 410 5.33 -13.63 9.72
N HIS A 411 4.41 -14.55 9.95
CA HIS A 411 4.73 -15.97 10.02
C HIS A 411 3.70 -16.79 9.27
N SER A 412 4.17 -17.66 8.38
CA SER A 412 3.35 -18.69 7.73
C SER A 412 3.96 -20.07 7.90
N SER A 413 3.09 -21.06 7.95
CA SER A 413 3.45 -22.49 7.94
C SER A 413 2.76 -23.25 6.81
N GLU A 414 2.29 -22.53 5.79
CA GLU A 414 1.76 -23.10 4.56
C GLU A 414 2.85 -23.80 3.76
N ASN A 415 2.47 -24.82 2.99
CA ASN A 415 3.41 -25.54 2.15
C ASN A 415 3.81 -24.67 0.97
N ALA A 416 5.10 -24.34 0.86
CA ALA A 416 5.61 -23.66 -0.33
C ALA A 416 5.50 -24.58 -1.57
N LEU A 417 5.21 -23.97 -2.72
CA LEU A 417 5.22 -24.66 -4.02
C LEU A 417 6.57 -25.39 -4.23
N ASP A 418 6.52 -26.66 -4.65
CA ASP A 418 7.73 -27.44 -4.93
C ASP A 418 8.42 -26.93 -6.21
N ARG A 419 9.41 -26.05 -6.00
CA ARG A 419 10.26 -25.50 -7.05
C ARG A 419 10.95 -26.58 -7.87
N THR A 420 11.36 -27.68 -7.25
CA THR A 420 12.14 -28.73 -7.94
C THR A 420 11.25 -29.51 -8.90
N ALA A 421 10.05 -29.89 -8.47
CA ALA A 421 9.07 -30.55 -9.34
C ALA A 421 8.68 -29.65 -10.53
N PHE A 422 8.54 -28.35 -10.27
CA PHE A 422 8.25 -27.35 -11.29
C PHE A 422 9.39 -27.22 -12.33
N ASP A 423 10.62 -26.99 -11.88
CA ASP A 423 11.78 -26.82 -12.76
C ASP A 423 11.99 -28.04 -13.66
N ASN A 424 11.95 -29.25 -13.09
CA ASN A 424 12.11 -30.48 -13.87
C ASN A 424 11.07 -30.61 -15.00
N ALA A 425 9.81 -30.25 -14.73
CA ALA A 425 8.74 -30.36 -15.73
C ALA A 425 8.96 -29.39 -16.91
N TRP A 426 9.46 -28.19 -16.65
CA TRP A 426 9.72 -27.18 -17.67
C TRP A 426 11.05 -27.39 -18.40
N ASP A 427 12.10 -27.80 -17.71
CA ASP A 427 13.40 -28.14 -18.31
C ASP A 427 13.26 -29.25 -19.36
N ASP A 428 12.51 -30.31 -19.04
CA ASP A 428 12.23 -31.40 -19.97
C ASP A 428 11.45 -30.91 -21.21
N ALA A 429 10.51 -29.99 -21.03
CA ALA A 429 9.71 -29.45 -22.12
C ALA A 429 10.56 -28.57 -23.05
N PHE A 430 11.38 -27.67 -22.49
CA PHE A 430 12.28 -26.81 -23.28
C PHE A 430 13.39 -27.60 -23.98
N SER A 431 13.92 -28.65 -23.36
CA SER A 431 14.86 -29.57 -24.00
C SER A 431 14.25 -30.24 -25.25
N ASN A 432 12.97 -30.61 -25.20
CA ASN A 432 12.28 -31.19 -26.36
C ASN A 432 11.99 -30.16 -27.45
N ILE A 433 11.54 -28.96 -27.10
CA ILE A 433 11.29 -27.88 -28.07
C ILE A 433 12.58 -27.51 -28.80
N SER A 434 13.69 -27.29 -28.07
CA SER A 434 15.00 -26.97 -28.64
C SER A 434 15.57 -28.09 -29.51
N SER A 435 15.24 -29.35 -29.22
CA SER A 435 15.59 -30.52 -30.03
C SER A 435 14.70 -30.71 -31.28
N GLY A 436 13.68 -29.86 -31.47
CA GLY A 436 12.72 -29.98 -32.56
C GLY A 436 11.66 -31.08 -32.37
N ASN A 437 11.52 -31.63 -31.16
CA ASN A 437 10.55 -32.66 -30.81
C ASN A 437 9.18 -32.03 -30.51
N ILE A 438 8.59 -31.41 -31.53
CA ILE A 438 7.24 -30.83 -31.49
C ILE A 438 6.27 -31.65 -32.37
N PRO A 439 5.03 -31.92 -31.93
CA PRO A 439 4.41 -31.50 -30.66
C PRO A 439 4.99 -32.25 -29.44
N LEU A 440 4.91 -31.63 -28.26
CA LEU A 440 5.40 -32.23 -27.01
C LEU A 440 4.69 -33.55 -26.69
N PRO A 441 5.41 -34.57 -26.19
CA PRO A 441 4.80 -35.78 -25.64
C PRO A 441 3.72 -35.48 -24.60
N ILE A 442 2.59 -36.18 -24.67
CA ILE A 442 1.45 -36.00 -23.74
C ILE A 442 1.88 -36.16 -22.28
N SER A 443 2.86 -37.02 -21.99
CA SER A 443 3.40 -37.18 -20.64
C SER A 443 4.08 -35.91 -20.11
N LEU A 444 4.80 -35.17 -20.94
CA LEU A 444 5.44 -33.91 -20.53
C LEU A 444 4.40 -32.80 -20.33
N VAL A 445 3.41 -32.74 -21.22
CA VAL A 445 2.27 -31.83 -21.07
C VAL A 445 1.54 -32.11 -19.75
N ASN A 446 1.31 -33.38 -19.41
CA ASN A 446 0.71 -33.77 -18.13
C ASN A 446 1.61 -33.43 -16.93
N ASN A 447 2.93 -33.54 -17.04
CA ASN A 447 3.86 -33.15 -15.98
C ASN A 447 3.80 -31.64 -15.71
N ILE A 448 3.76 -30.81 -16.76
CA ILE A 448 3.57 -29.36 -16.60
C ILE A 448 2.24 -29.08 -15.89
N TYR A 449 1.14 -29.68 -16.34
CA TYR A 449 -0.15 -29.50 -15.67
C TYR A 449 -0.16 -30.01 -14.23
N ALA A 450 0.52 -31.12 -13.95
CA ALA A 450 0.65 -31.65 -12.59
C ALA A 450 1.47 -30.72 -11.69
N SER A 451 2.52 -30.08 -12.21
CA SER A 451 3.35 -29.12 -11.46
C SER A 451 2.60 -27.85 -11.03
N ILE A 452 1.42 -27.59 -11.60
CA ILE A 452 0.59 -26.42 -11.30
C ILE A 452 -0.77 -26.81 -10.70
N SER A 453 -0.96 -28.09 -10.36
CA SER A 453 -2.27 -28.64 -9.98
C SER A 453 -2.83 -28.13 -8.66
N GLU A 454 -1.96 -27.55 -7.82
CA GLU A 454 -2.32 -26.99 -6.51
C GLU A 454 -2.49 -25.46 -6.54
N VAL A 455 -2.30 -24.80 -7.71
CA VAL A 455 -2.35 -23.33 -7.83
C VAL A 455 -3.76 -22.84 -8.16
N THR A 456 -4.25 -21.87 -7.38
CA THR A 456 -5.53 -21.19 -7.64
C THR A 456 -5.38 -20.12 -8.72
N LEU A 457 -5.35 -20.51 -10.00
CA LEU A 457 -5.31 -19.56 -11.12
C LEU A 457 -6.71 -19.04 -11.47
N SER A 458 -6.82 -17.73 -11.71
CA SER A 458 -8.03 -17.18 -12.33
C SER A 458 -8.24 -17.82 -13.70
N ARG A 459 -9.50 -18.02 -14.12
CA ARG A 459 -9.82 -18.61 -15.43
C ARG A 459 -9.10 -17.89 -16.58
N ARG A 460 -9.02 -16.57 -16.51
CA ARG A 460 -8.34 -15.75 -17.51
C ARG A 460 -6.84 -16.04 -17.55
N ASP A 461 -6.19 -16.10 -16.39
CA ASP A 461 -4.74 -16.32 -16.33
C ASP A 461 -4.40 -17.75 -16.76
N PHE A 462 -5.27 -18.73 -16.46
CA PHE A 462 -5.18 -20.07 -17.01
C PHE A 462 -5.34 -20.11 -18.54
N GLU A 463 -6.36 -19.44 -19.09
CA GLU A 463 -6.56 -19.35 -20.56
C GLU A 463 -5.37 -18.67 -21.25
N ASN A 464 -4.79 -17.65 -20.63
CA ASN A 464 -3.60 -17.00 -21.13
C ASN A 464 -2.35 -17.91 -21.07
N LEU A 465 -2.16 -18.65 -19.97
CA LEU A 465 -1.08 -19.63 -19.83
C LEU A 465 -1.18 -20.72 -20.90
N VAL A 466 -2.39 -21.25 -21.13
CA VAL A 466 -2.65 -22.22 -22.21
C VAL A 466 -2.32 -21.62 -23.57
N THR A 467 -2.70 -20.36 -23.81
CA THR A 467 -2.40 -19.65 -25.06
C THR A 467 -0.90 -19.50 -25.26
N PHE A 468 -0.16 -19.14 -24.21
CA PHE A 468 1.30 -19.05 -24.24
C PHE A 468 1.94 -20.41 -24.54
N VAL A 469 1.56 -21.48 -23.82
CA VAL A 469 2.08 -22.85 -24.05
C VAL A 469 1.80 -23.33 -25.48
N ASN A 470 0.63 -22.99 -26.03
CA ASN A 470 0.32 -23.29 -27.43
C ASN A 470 1.18 -22.48 -28.41
N SER A 471 1.52 -21.23 -28.06
CA SER A 471 2.38 -20.39 -28.88
C SER A 471 3.82 -20.90 -28.96
N LEU A 472 4.37 -21.46 -27.87
CA LEU A 472 5.70 -22.07 -27.84
C LEU A 472 5.86 -23.22 -28.85
N GLN A 473 4.76 -23.89 -29.18
CA GLN A 473 4.74 -25.02 -30.12
C GLN A 473 4.64 -24.57 -31.60
N GLN A 474 4.39 -23.29 -31.86
CA GLN A 474 4.30 -22.74 -33.22
C GLN A 474 5.69 -22.34 -33.77
N PRO A 475 5.92 -22.39 -35.10
CA PRO A 475 7.16 -21.91 -35.70
C PRO A 475 7.46 -20.45 -35.33
N GLY A 476 8.64 -20.21 -34.74
CA GLY A 476 9.05 -18.88 -34.28
C GLY A 476 8.44 -18.43 -32.94
N GLY A 477 7.66 -19.28 -32.27
CA GLY A 477 7.10 -18.99 -30.94
C GLY A 477 8.07 -19.23 -29.78
N TYR A 478 9.18 -19.94 -30.03
CA TYR A 478 10.25 -20.16 -29.07
C TYR A 478 11.39 -19.16 -29.29
N LYS A 479 11.89 -18.58 -28.19
CA LYS A 479 13.14 -17.81 -28.14
C LYS A 479 14.18 -18.60 -27.34
N ASP A 480 15.44 -18.56 -27.73
CA ASP A 480 16.51 -19.26 -27.00
C ASP A 480 16.62 -18.80 -25.53
N SER A 481 16.26 -17.54 -25.23
CA SER A 481 16.23 -17.00 -23.87
C SER A 481 15.14 -17.63 -22.98
N TYR A 482 14.10 -18.22 -23.55
CA TYR A 482 12.94 -18.72 -22.79
C TYR A 482 13.25 -19.97 -21.97
N ALA A 483 14.22 -20.79 -22.37
CA ALA A 483 14.66 -21.91 -21.55
C ALA A 483 15.19 -21.44 -20.19
N ASP A 484 15.81 -20.26 -20.15
CA ASP A 484 16.33 -19.67 -18.92
C ASP A 484 15.23 -18.90 -18.16
N THR A 485 14.43 -18.08 -18.84
CA THR A 485 13.57 -17.08 -18.18
C THR A 485 12.19 -17.61 -17.77
N VAL A 486 11.58 -18.45 -18.61
CA VAL A 486 10.18 -18.88 -18.42
C VAL A 486 9.96 -19.66 -17.12
N PRO A 487 10.79 -20.66 -16.74
CA PRO A 487 10.57 -21.40 -15.50
C PRO A 487 10.61 -20.48 -14.26
N GLY A 488 11.58 -19.56 -14.21
CA GLY A 488 11.70 -18.56 -13.15
C GLY A 488 10.43 -17.72 -12.99
N VAL A 489 10.02 -17.06 -14.08
CA VAL A 489 8.89 -16.14 -14.08
C VAL A 489 7.55 -16.84 -13.86
N LEU A 490 7.33 -18.01 -14.45
CA LEU A 490 6.08 -18.76 -14.24
C LEU A 490 5.93 -19.21 -12.79
N PHE A 491 7.02 -19.68 -12.16
CA PHE A 491 7.00 -20.00 -10.74
C PHE A 491 6.59 -18.80 -9.89
N GLU A 492 7.12 -17.61 -10.19
CA GLU A 492 6.73 -16.39 -9.48
C GLU A 492 5.29 -15.98 -9.75
N LEU A 493 4.79 -16.12 -10.99
CA LEU A 493 3.38 -15.87 -11.31
C LEU A 493 2.45 -16.81 -10.54
N MET A 494 2.82 -18.08 -10.42
CA MET A 494 2.06 -19.06 -9.63
C MET A 494 2.11 -18.74 -8.16
N ARG A 495 3.28 -18.37 -7.64
CA ARG A 495 3.44 -17.94 -6.24
C ARG A 495 2.54 -16.74 -5.93
N ILE A 496 2.48 -15.74 -6.80
CA ILE A 496 1.63 -14.56 -6.63
C ILE A 496 0.13 -14.90 -6.66
N THR A 497 -0.25 -15.98 -7.35
CA THR A 497 -1.65 -16.41 -7.51
C THR A 497 -2.07 -17.53 -6.55
N ASP A 498 -1.15 -18.02 -5.72
CA ASP A 498 -1.41 -19.07 -4.75
C ASP A 498 -2.32 -18.60 -3.61
N GLY A 499 -3.13 -19.52 -3.08
CA GLY A 499 -4.21 -19.25 -2.13
C GLY A 499 -3.75 -18.60 -0.82
N SER A 500 -2.52 -18.94 -0.39
CA SER A 500 -1.80 -18.31 0.73
C SER A 500 -1.21 -16.95 0.32
N GLN A 501 -2.06 -16.05 -0.18
CA GLN A 501 -1.66 -14.78 -0.78
C GLN A 501 -0.86 -13.87 0.17
N LYS A 502 -1.05 -13.99 1.50
CA LYS A 502 -0.36 -13.08 2.44
C LYS A 502 1.13 -13.32 2.48
N VAL A 503 1.56 -14.55 2.25
CA VAL A 503 2.97 -14.96 2.15
C VAL A 503 3.67 -14.33 0.94
N ASN A 504 2.89 -13.98 -0.10
CA ASN A 504 3.42 -13.63 -1.42
C ASN A 504 3.23 -12.14 -1.78
N LEU A 505 2.32 -11.43 -1.11
CA LEU A 505 2.03 -10.00 -1.30
C LEU A 505 2.66 -9.10 -0.22
N ILE A 506 2.68 -9.60 1.02
CA ILE A 506 3.58 -9.10 2.05
C ILE A 506 4.81 -9.99 1.89
N ASP A 507 5.88 -9.45 1.29
CA ASP A 507 7.21 -10.05 1.43
C ASP A 507 7.32 -10.61 2.86
N GLU A 508 7.72 -11.88 3.05
CA GLU A 508 7.92 -12.56 4.36
C GLU A 508 8.93 -11.85 5.28
N GLU A 509 9.24 -10.59 5.00
CA GLU A 509 10.21 -9.77 5.64
C GLU A 509 9.63 -9.16 6.90
N ASP A 510 9.85 -9.89 7.98
CA ASP A 510 9.95 -9.30 9.30
C ASP A 510 10.79 -8.01 9.24
N TYR A 511 10.18 -6.91 9.67
CA TYR A 511 10.84 -5.63 9.66
C TYR A 511 10.49 -4.79 10.86
N PHE A 512 11.47 -3.98 11.23
CA PHE A 512 11.34 -2.93 12.20
C PHE A 512 11.66 -1.61 11.53
N ALA A 513 10.82 -0.61 11.75
CA ALA A 513 11.00 0.70 11.20
C ALA A 513 10.84 1.76 12.29
N ILE A 514 11.76 2.72 12.33
CA ILE A 514 11.67 3.91 13.19
C ILE A 514 11.55 5.12 12.27
N SER A 515 10.75 6.10 12.66
CA SER A 515 10.84 7.45 12.15
C SER A 515 10.96 8.47 13.26
N VAL A 516 11.81 9.47 13.02
CA VAL A 516 11.91 10.68 13.84
C VAL A 516 11.46 11.84 12.98
N SER A 517 10.44 12.55 13.43
CA SER A 517 9.90 13.73 12.77
C SER A 517 10.24 14.97 13.60
N TYR A 518 10.63 16.03 12.91
CA TYR A 518 10.73 17.37 13.48
C TYR A 518 9.63 18.25 12.87
N LEU A 519 8.80 18.86 13.72
CA LEU A 519 7.69 19.73 13.39
C LEU A 519 8.03 21.20 13.73
N PHE A 520 7.93 22.08 12.74
CA PHE A 520 8.04 23.53 12.87
C PHE A 520 6.70 24.22 12.66
#